data_AF-A0A7J2JHC5-F1
#
_entry.id   AF-A0A7J2JHC5-F1
#
_cell.length_a   1.000
_cell.length_b   1.000
_cell.length_c   1.000
_cell.angle_alpha   90.00
_cell.angle_beta   90.00
_cell.angle_gamma   90.00
#
_symmetry.space_group_name_H-M   'P 1'
#
loop_
_entity.id
_entity.type
_entity.pdbx_description
1 polymer ?
#
loop_
_entity_poly.entity_id
_entity_poly.type
_entity_poly.pdbx_seq_one_letter_code
_entity_poly.pdbx_strand_id
1 'polypeptide(L)'
;MGKPIVAQFYYFPGDLRRYKGIIIRKEDVEAVGAKIGVKVTYKIAPRGAAGPISALLFKHYMIETATITVEGDDEEKVKEAIREIVKVYGKPNVDFGMKGAKLVKQVVKEMGL
;
A
#
# COMPACT_ATOMS: atom_id res chain seq x y z
N MET A 1 27.18 4.65 2.49
CA MET A 1 25.80 4.65 1.95
C MET A 1 24.85 4.27 3.07
N GLY A 2 23.88 5.12 3.38
CA GLY A 2 22.85 4.81 4.38
C GLY A 2 21.97 3.64 3.93
N LYS A 3 21.28 2.98 4.86
CA LYS A 3 20.26 1.99 4.49
C LYS A 3 19.08 2.74 3.84
N PRO A 4 18.50 2.24 2.72
CA PRO A 4 17.37 2.88 2.08
C PRO A 4 16.16 2.89 3.03
N ILE A 5 15.36 3.95 2.95
CA ILE A 5 14.10 4.09 3.67
C ILE A 5 13.06 3.26 2.92
N VAL A 6 12.37 2.39 3.64
CA VAL A 6 11.38 1.46 3.08
C VAL A 6 10.07 1.56 3.83
N ALA A 7 8.98 1.80 3.12
CA ALA A 7 7.63 1.85 3.65
C ALA A 7 6.70 0.91 2.87
N GLN A 8 5.90 0.14 3.60
CA GLN A 8 4.97 -0.83 3.03
C GLN A 8 3.56 -0.64 3.55
N PHE A 9 2.59 -0.81 2.66
CA PHE A 9 1.16 -0.75 2.95
C PHE A 9 0.39 -1.52 1.89
N TYR A 10 -0.89 -1.79 2.11
CA TYR A 10 -1.67 -2.58 1.16
C TYR A 10 -3.11 -2.12 1.01
N TYR A 11 -3.68 -2.52 -0.13
CA TYR A 11 -5.09 -2.35 -0.46
C TYR A 11 -5.72 -3.70 -0.81
N PHE A 12 -7.05 -3.75 -0.80
CA PHE A 12 -7.82 -4.87 -1.31
C PHE A 12 -8.36 -4.52 -2.71
N PRO A 13 -7.66 -4.84 -3.81
CA PRO A 13 -8.05 -4.37 -5.14
C PRO A 13 -9.48 -4.78 -5.56
N GLY A 14 -10.01 -5.88 -5.00
CA GLY A 14 -11.39 -6.30 -5.22
C GLY A 14 -12.46 -5.56 -4.40
N ASP A 15 -12.09 -4.75 -3.39
CA ASP A 15 -13.03 -4.00 -2.55
C ASP A 15 -13.37 -2.64 -3.19
N LEU A 16 -14.02 -2.70 -4.36
CA LEU A 16 -14.41 -1.52 -5.12
C LEU A 16 -15.34 -0.59 -4.32
N ARG A 17 -16.13 -1.11 -3.38
CA ARG A 17 -17.02 -0.29 -2.55
C ARG A 17 -16.21 0.63 -1.64
N ARG A 18 -15.20 0.09 -0.95
CA ARG A 18 -14.32 0.88 -0.09
C ARG A 18 -13.55 1.94 -0.89
N TYR A 19 -13.15 1.60 -2.11
CA TYR A 19 -12.36 2.47 -2.99
C TYR A 19 -13.22 3.23 -4.02
N LYS A 20 -14.54 3.35 -3.81
CA LYS A 20 -15.48 4.10 -4.66
C LYS A 20 -15.37 3.79 -6.16
N GLY A 21 -15.15 2.53 -6.52
CA GLY A 21 -15.05 2.05 -7.90
C GLY A 21 -13.66 2.20 -8.52
N ILE A 22 -12.64 2.63 -7.76
CA ILE A 22 -11.27 2.80 -8.26
C ILE A 22 -10.56 1.46 -8.30
N ILE A 23 -10.01 1.11 -9.46
CA ILE A 23 -9.17 -0.08 -9.67
C ILE A 23 -7.72 0.30 -9.42
N ILE A 24 -7.04 -0.44 -8.56
CA ILE A 24 -5.63 -0.21 -8.23
C ILE A 24 -4.77 -0.97 -9.23
N ARG A 25 -4.06 -0.25 -10.10
CA ARG A 25 -3.22 -0.85 -11.14
C ARG A 25 -1.74 -0.74 -10.77
N LYS A 26 -0.96 -1.73 -11.21
CA LYS A 26 0.48 -1.77 -10.99
C LYS A 26 1.15 -0.55 -11.63
N GLU A 27 0.77 -0.25 -12.87
CA GLU A 27 1.38 0.77 -13.71
C GLU A 27 1.19 2.16 -13.10
N ASP A 28 0.00 2.43 -12.57
CA ASP A 28 -0.35 3.71 -11.94
C ASP A 28 0.49 3.96 -10.69
N VAL A 29 0.71 2.90 -9.89
CA VAL A 29 1.51 2.97 -8.66
C VAL A 29 3.00 3.11 -8.97
N GLU A 30 3.51 2.41 -9.99
CA GLU A 30 4.91 2.51 -10.42
C GLU A 30 5.22 3.86 -11.07
N ALA A 31 4.26 4.47 -11.78
CA ALA A 31 4.39 5.80 -12.38
C ALA A 31 4.63 6.90 -11.32
N VAL A 32 4.02 6.78 -10.13
CA VAL A 32 4.28 7.69 -9.00
C VAL A 32 5.75 7.65 -8.60
N GLY A 33 6.34 6.45 -8.52
CA GLY A 33 7.75 6.28 -8.19
C GLY A 33 8.67 6.95 -9.20
N ALA A 34 8.43 6.71 -10.49
CA ALA A 34 9.20 7.31 -11.59
C ALA A 34 9.14 8.85 -11.57
N LYS A 35 7.97 9.43 -11.29
CA LYS A 35 7.77 10.89 -11.20
C LYS A 35 8.58 11.54 -10.08
N ILE A 36 8.65 10.91 -8.91
CA ILE A 36 9.26 11.49 -7.70
C ILE A 36 10.75 11.12 -7.57
N GLY A 37 11.18 10.07 -8.27
CA GLY A 37 12.53 9.52 -8.16
C GLY A 37 12.69 8.60 -6.96
N VAL A 38 11.68 7.75 -6.70
CA VAL A 38 11.74 6.66 -5.72
C VAL A 38 11.33 5.36 -6.38
N LYS A 39 11.77 4.23 -5.84
CA LYS A 39 11.35 2.92 -6.34
C LYS A 39 10.04 2.55 -5.68
N VAL A 40 9.01 2.32 -6.47
CA VAL A 40 7.73 1.78 -6.00
C VAL A 40 7.55 0.40 -6.62
N THR A 41 7.17 -0.58 -5.81
CA THR A 41 6.86 -1.93 -6.27
C THR A 41 5.47 -2.33 -5.83
N TYR A 42 4.78 -3.06 -6.70
CA TYR A 42 3.43 -3.56 -6.50
C TYR A 42 3.43 -5.09 -6.57
N LYS A 43 2.93 -5.75 -5.53
CA LYS A 43 2.81 -7.21 -5.47
C LYS A 43 1.41 -7.62 -5.07
N ILE A 44 0.76 -8.41 -5.92
CA ILE A 44 -0.48 -9.10 -5.57
C ILE A 44 -0.12 -10.39 -4.85
N ALA A 45 -0.77 -10.63 -3.71
CA ALA A 45 -0.74 -11.92 -3.04
C ALA A 45 -2.12 -12.25 -2.48
N PRO A 46 -2.55 -13.52 -2.54
CA PRO A 46 -3.73 -13.97 -1.80
C PRO A 46 -3.46 -13.74 -0.31
N ARG A 47 -4.40 -13.11 0.39
CA ARG A 47 -4.23 -12.90 1.83
C ARG A 47 -4.52 -14.21 2.54
N GLY A 48 -3.53 -14.72 3.26
CA GLY A 48 -3.70 -15.86 4.15
C GLY A 48 -4.69 -15.50 5.26
N ALA A 49 -5.65 -16.39 5.51
CA ALA A 49 -6.64 -16.19 6.54
C ALA A 49 -6.06 -16.37 7.94
N ALA A 50 -6.30 -15.40 8.84
CA ALA A 50 -6.15 -15.64 10.27
C ALA A 50 -7.39 -16.39 10.78
N GLY A 51 -7.25 -17.69 11.03
CA GLY A 51 -8.28 -18.55 11.63
C GLY A 51 -9.24 -19.23 10.65
N PRO A 52 -10.04 -20.21 11.13
CA PRO A 52 -10.82 -21.12 10.29
C PRO A 52 -12.01 -20.45 9.57
N ILE A 53 -12.69 -19.48 10.20
CA ILE A 53 -13.81 -18.74 9.58
C ILE A 53 -13.29 -17.85 8.45
N SER A 54 -12.20 -17.13 8.71
CA SER A 54 -11.49 -16.36 7.70
C SER A 54 -11.07 -17.28 6.54
N ALA A 55 -10.53 -18.47 6.81
CA ALA A 55 -10.05 -19.38 5.75
C ALA A 55 -11.16 -19.79 4.79
N LEU A 56 -12.37 -20.01 5.31
CA LEU A 56 -13.54 -20.32 4.51
C LEU A 56 -13.93 -19.14 3.59
N LEU A 57 -13.90 -17.92 4.12
CA LEU A 57 -14.18 -16.68 3.36
C LEU A 57 -13.08 -16.40 2.32
N PHE A 58 -11.81 -16.41 2.72
CA PHE A 58 -10.68 -16.17 1.81
C PHE A 58 -10.62 -17.19 0.67
N LYS A 59 -11.00 -18.46 0.92
CA LYS A 59 -11.07 -19.51 -0.09
C LYS A 59 -12.22 -19.31 -1.10
N HIS A 60 -13.38 -18.83 -0.65
CA HIS A 60 -14.54 -18.62 -1.54
C HIS A 60 -14.51 -17.28 -2.28
N TYR A 61 -13.93 -16.24 -1.69
CA TYR A 61 -13.96 -14.88 -2.23
C TYR A 61 -12.65 -14.47 -2.92
N MET A 62 -11.62 -15.33 -2.95
CA MET A 62 -10.31 -15.05 -3.55
C MET A 62 -9.78 -13.66 -3.17
N ILE A 63 -9.80 -13.34 -1.88
CA ILE A 63 -9.44 -11.99 -1.42
C ILE A 63 -7.93 -11.79 -1.59
N GLU A 64 -7.58 -11.02 -2.62
CA GLU A 64 -6.22 -10.60 -2.90
C GLU A 64 -5.87 -9.32 -2.17
N THR A 65 -4.58 -9.16 -1.89
CA THR A 65 -4.02 -7.89 -1.41
C THR A 65 -2.98 -7.38 -2.39
N ALA A 66 -3.09 -6.10 -2.69
CA ALA A 66 -2.10 -5.34 -3.42
C ALA A 66 -1.13 -4.71 -2.41
N THR A 67 0.00 -5.36 -2.16
CA THR A 67 1.06 -4.79 -1.32
C THR A 67 1.88 -3.83 -2.15
N ILE A 68 2.00 -2.60 -1.66
CA ILE A 68 2.82 -1.55 -2.25
C ILE A 68 4.03 -1.31 -1.34
N THR A 69 5.22 -1.30 -1.93
CA THR A 69 6.47 -0.97 -1.22
C THR A 69 7.10 0.24 -1.89
N VAL A 70 7.37 1.28 -1.11
CA VAL A 70 8.06 2.50 -1.52
C VAL A 70 9.46 2.49 -0.90
N GLU A 71 10.49 2.64 -1.73
CA GLU A 71 11.91 2.61 -1.34
C GLU A 71 12.63 3.84 -1.89
N GLY A 72 13.41 4.53 -1.05
CA GLY A 72 14.20 5.69 -1.46
C GLY A 72 15.22 6.12 -0.42
N ASP A 73 16.13 7.01 -0.80
CA ASP A 73 17.21 7.52 0.07
C ASP A 73 16.83 8.83 0.79
N ASP A 74 15.70 9.43 0.43
CA ASP A 74 15.17 10.68 0.98
C ASP A 74 13.78 10.45 1.57
N GLU A 75 13.61 10.75 2.86
CA GLU A 75 12.36 10.54 3.59
C GLU A 75 11.21 11.36 3.02
N GLU A 76 11.45 12.61 2.61
CA GLU A 76 10.38 13.46 2.10
C GLU A 76 9.87 12.99 0.74
N LYS A 77 10.75 12.46 -0.11
CA LYS A 77 10.34 11.81 -1.36
C LYS A 77 9.53 10.53 -1.13
N VAL A 78 9.92 9.72 -0.13
CA VAL A 78 9.14 8.54 0.26
C VAL A 78 7.75 8.96 0.77
N LYS A 79 7.67 9.99 1.62
CA LYS A 79 6.39 10.55 2.09
C LYS A 79 5.55 11.08 0.94
N GLU A 80 6.13 11.83 0.02
CA GLU A 80 5.45 12.38 -1.15
C GLU A 80 4.84 11.27 -2.01
N ALA A 81 5.59 10.19 -2.28
CA ALA A 81 5.08 9.05 -3.03
C ALA A 81 3.93 8.35 -2.31
N ILE A 82 4.02 8.19 -0.98
CA ILE A 82 2.89 7.68 -0.18
C ILE A 82 1.68 8.60 -0.31
N ARG A 83 1.84 9.93 -0.18
CA ARG A 83 0.75 10.91 -0.29
C ARG A 83 0.06 10.83 -1.64
N GLU A 84 0.81 10.79 -2.74
CA GLU A 84 0.25 10.71 -4.10
C GLU A 84 -0.55 9.42 -4.29
N ILE A 85 -0.07 8.28 -3.79
CA ILE A 85 -0.80 7.00 -3.87
C ILE A 85 -2.07 7.05 -3.00
N VAL A 86 -1.98 7.54 -1.77
CA VAL A 86 -3.12 7.64 -0.83
C VAL A 86 -4.17 8.64 -1.31
N LYS A 87 -3.76 9.71 -2.01
CA LYS A 87 -4.67 10.69 -2.60
C LYS A 87 -5.56 10.07 -3.68
N VAL A 88 -5.02 9.13 -4.46
CA VAL A 88 -5.76 8.42 -5.52
C VAL A 88 -6.64 7.32 -4.93
N TYR A 89 -6.08 6.49 -4.06
CA TYR A 89 -6.74 5.25 -3.61
C TYR A 89 -7.36 5.32 -2.22
N GLY A 90 -7.26 6.45 -1.54
CA GLY A 90 -7.76 6.65 -0.18
C GLY A 90 -6.91 5.94 0.89
N LYS A 91 -7.48 5.80 2.09
CA LYS A 91 -6.76 5.29 3.27
C LYS A 91 -6.28 3.83 3.08
N PRO A 92 -4.96 3.56 3.12
CA PRO A 92 -4.42 2.22 2.99
C PRO A 92 -4.58 1.43 4.29
N ASN A 93 -4.37 0.12 4.20
CA ASN A 93 -4.19 -0.73 5.37
C ASN A 93 -2.70 -0.89 5.69
N VAL A 94 -2.36 -0.94 6.97
CA VAL A 94 -0.99 -1.04 7.46
C VAL A 94 -0.95 -1.99 8.67
N ASP A 95 -0.40 -3.18 8.48
CA ASP A 95 -0.27 -4.17 9.54
C ASP A 95 0.97 -3.84 10.41
N PHE A 96 0.96 -4.25 11.69
CA PHE A 96 2.00 -3.89 12.66
C PHE A 96 3.42 -4.38 12.26
N GLY A 97 3.52 -5.48 11.52
CA GLY A 97 4.79 -6.05 11.06
C GLY A 97 5.34 -5.47 9.75
N MET A 98 4.65 -4.53 9.10
CA MET A 98 5.10 -3.98 7.82
C MET A 98 6.26 -3.00 7.99
N LYS A 99 7.24 -3.06 7.10
CA LYS A 99 8.39 -2.12 7.12
C LYS A 99 7.91 -0.69 6.95
N GLY A 100 8.41 0.23 7.76
CA GLY A 100 8.04 1.64 7.70
C GLY A 100 6.58 1.94 8.05
N ALA A 101 5.86 1.03 8.75
CA ALA A 101 4.46 1.23 9.14
C ALA A 101 4.22 2.55 9.89
N LYS A 102 5.16 2.98 10.75
CA LYS A 102 5.08 4.26 11.46
C LYS A 102 5.06 5.45 10.50
N LEU A 103 5.90 5.42 9.46
CA LEU A 103 5.98 6.47 8.44
C LEU A 103 4.67 6.56 7.65
N VAL A 104 4.12 5.43 7.21
CA VAL A 104 2.84 5.41 6.50
C VAL A 104 1.71 5.96 7.38
N LYS A 105 1.62 5.52 8.64
CA LYS A 105 0.60 6.01 9.58
C LYS A 105 0.74 7.51 9.85
N GLN A 106 1.97 8.02 9.93
CA GLN A 106 2.23 9.44 10.06
C GLN A 106 1.71 10.20 8.84
N VAL A 107 2.07 9.79 7.62
CA VAL A 107 1.60 10.44 6.38
C VAL A 107 0.07 10.44 6.29
N VAL A 108 -0.57 9.31 6.58
CA VAL A 108 -2.04 9.19 6.56
C VAL A 108 -2.67 10.14 7.58
N LYS A 109 -2.08 10.28 8.78
CA LYS A 109 -2.52 11.24 9.80
C LYS A 109 -2.34 12.69 9.34
N GLU A 110 -1.22 13.03 8.70
CA GLU A 110 -0.96 14.36 8.12
C GLU A 110 -2.02 14.73 7.06
N MET A 111 -2.55 13.73 6.34
CA MET A 111 -3.60 13.90 5.34
C MET A 111 -5.02 13.97 5.94
N GLY A 112 -5.19 13.77 7.26
CA GLY A 112 -6.50 13.78 7.92
C GLY A 112 -7.34 12.51 7.69
N LEU A 113 -6.70 11.37 7.40
CA LEU A 113 -7.36 10.08 7.09
C LEU A 113 -7.32 9.06 8.24
#